data_AF-A0A137ST55-F1
#
_entry.id   AF-A0A137ST55-F1
#
_cell.length_a   1.000
_cell.length_b   1.000
_cell.length_c   1.000
_cell.angle_alpha   90.00
_cell.angle_beta   90.00
_cell.angle_gamma   90.00
#
_symmetry.space_group_name_H-M   'P 1'
#
loop_
_entity.id
_entity.type
_entity.pdbx_description
1 polymer ?
#
loop_
_entity_poly.entity_id
_entity_poly.type
_entity_poly.pdbx_seq_one_letter_code
_entity_poly.pdbx_strand_id
1 'polypeptide(L)'
;MRKLFVILIAISQLLCCLSVKGQKSRKRDIAGIYYLKSDKLYQVLSDKNYSSIEIHENGTYTLNKADNSFGPVIEQCRYASKGKWSIIEGNLLEITSEDYYTKQKGFEYEIKKENKYSQDSLYIQVLFPTDFHPVKLNLTFNNLNNKSITSDNPHIVFSKLEYLWNEKEGITTNQIDFNLNANIVGTKLYHGRIWFDIFNETIDTEKYNCLTIFLPYFDRCFFEFEPYYQELIYIKDSNRLFWQGEIWEKVN
;
A
#
# COMPACT_ATOMS: atom_id res chain seq x y z
N MET A 1 11.55 -53.03 17.24
CA MET A 1 10.79 -51.93 16.60
C MET A 1 10.84 -50.61 17.37
N ARG A 2 10.58 -50.57 18.68
CA ARG A 2 10.59 -49.32 19.50
C ARG A 2 11.91 -48.53 19.47
N LYS A 3 13.07 -49.21 19.51
CA LYS A 3 14.40 -48.56 19.43
C LYS A 3 14.68 -47.94 18.04
N LEU A 4 14.22 -48.57 16.96
CA LEU A 4 14.41 -48.07 15.58
C LEU A 4 13.59 -46.79 15.34
N PHE A 5 12.37 -46.74 15.89
CA PHE A 5 11.50 -45.55 15.83
C PHE A 5 12.10 -44.35 16.57
N VAL A 6 12.69 -44.58 17.76
CA VAL A 6 13.35 -43.51 18.53
C VAL A 6 14.58 -42.96 17.79
N ILE A 7 15.34 -43.82 17.13
CA ILE A 7 16.50 -43.40 16.31
C ILE A 7 16.04 -42.59 15.10
N LEU A 8 14.96 -42.98 14.43
CA LEU A 8 14.38 -42.22 13.31
C LEU A 8 13.89 -40.83 13.72
N ILE A 9 13.25 -40.70 14.89
CA ILE A 9 12.83 -39.41 15.44
C ILE A 9 14.05 -38.55 15.82
N ALA A 10 15.09 -39.15 16.41
CA ALA A 10 16.32 -38.42 16.73
C ALA A 10 17.05 -37.92 15.47
N ILE A 11 17.11 -38.74 14.41
CA ILE A 11 17.69 -38.36 13.12
C ILE A 11 16.87 -37.25 12.46
N SER A 12 15.53 -37.32 12.49
CA SER A 12 14.70 -36.26 11.91
C SER A 12 14.86 -34.94 12.67
N GLN A 13 14.94 -34.97 14.01
CA GLN A 13 15.20 -33.78 14.82
C GLN A 13 16.58 -33.18 14.56
N LEU A 14 17.63 -34.01 14.39
CA LEU A 14 18.97 -33.56 14.03
C LEU A 14 19.02 -32.93 12.64
N LEU A 15 18.37 -33.54 11.65
CA LEU A 15 18.27 -33.02 10.28
C LEU A 15 17.50 -31.68 10.23
N CYS A 16 16.39 -31.58 10.96
CA CYS A 16 15.65 -30.32 11.10
C CYS A 16 16.49 -29.23 11.78
N CYS A 17 17.24 -29.54 12.84
CA CYS A 17 18.12 -28.57 13.50
C CYS A 17 19.25 -28.07 12.59
N LEU A 18 19.84 -28.94 11.76
CA LEU A 18 20.86 -28.55 10.78
C LEU A 18 20.29 -27.62 9.70
N SER A 19 19.09 -27.94 9.19
CA SER A 19 18.38 -27.11 8.21
C SER A 19 18.09 -25.71 8.76
N VAL A 20 17.57 -25.61 10.00
CA VAL A 20 17.27 -24.32 10.65
C VAL A 20 18.55 -23.51 10.92
N LYS A 21 19.65 -24.15 11.34
CA LYS A 21 20.94 -23.47 11.52
C LYS A 21 21.51 -22.96 10.19
N GLY A 22 21.43 -23.75 9.13
CA GLY A 22 21.86 -23.35 7.78
C GLY A 22 21.05 -22.17 7.24
N GLN A 23 19.73 -22.19 7.43
CA GLN A 23 18.87 -21.08 7.01
C GLN A 23 19.13 -19.79 7.80
N LYS A 24 19.37 -19.88 9.12
CA LYS A 24 19.77 -18.73 9.95
C LYS A 24 21.11 -18.14 9.53
N SER A 25 22.12 -18.98 9.26
CA SER A 25 23.42 -18.52 8.76
C SER A 25 23.26 -17.78 7.44
N ARG A 26 22.50 -18.35 6.50
CA ARG A 26 22.28 -17.76 5.19
C ARG A 26 21.53 -16.43 5.24
N LYS A 27 20.56 -16.31 6.15
CA LYS A 27 19.86 -15.02 6.37
C LYS A 27 20.83 -13.93 6.82
N ARG A 28 21.76 -14.26 7.70
CA ARG A 28 22.81 -13.34 8.14
C ARG A 28 23.75 -12.95 6.99
N ASP A 29 24.13 -13.89 6.15
CA ASP A 29 25.02 -13.63 5.02
C ASP A 29 24.40 -12.65 4.00
N ILE A 30 23.08 -12.75 3.78
CA ILE A 30 22.34 -11.88 2.86
C ILE A 30 21.98 -10.54 3.52
N ALA A 31 21.70 -10.51 4.82
CA ALA A 31 21.31 -9.27 5.49
C ALA A 31 22.34 -8.14 5.32
N GLY A 32 21.86 -6.93 5.04
CA GLY A 32 22.68 -5.73 4.82
C GLY A 32 22.03 -4.74 3.87
N ILE A 33 22.75 -3.66 3.57
CA ILE A 33 22.28 -2.58 2.70
C ILE A 33 22.91 -2.76 1.33
N TYR A 34 22.07 -2.89 0.32
CA TYR A 34 22.47 -2.98 -1.08
C TYR A 34 22.11 -1.68 -1.79
N TYR A 35 23.10 -1.02 -2.39
CA TYR A 35 22.91 0.21 -3.13
C TYR A 35 22.73 -0.08 -4.61
N LEU A 36 21.81 0.64 -5.24
CA LEU A 36 21.58 0.54 -6.67
C LEU A 36 22.81 1.05 -7.42
N LYS A 37 23.41 0.20 -8.24
CA LYS A 37 24.48 0.60 -9.16
C LYS A 37 23.86 1.24 -10.39
N SER A 38 23.59 2.54 -10.32
CA SER A 38 23.06 3.31 -11.45
C SER A 38 24.03 4.41 -11.89
N ASP A 39 24.18 4.56 -13.20
CA ASP A 39 24.94 5.65 -13.82
C ASP A 39 24.12 6.96 -13.92
N LYS A 40 22.88 6.97 -13.41
CA LYS A 40 21.99 8.13 -13.50
C LYS A 40 22.39 9.18 -12.46
N LEU A 41 23.02 10.25 -12.94
CA LEU A 41 23.39 11.45 -12.16
C LEU A 41 22.21 12.03 -11.35
N TYR A 42 20.97 11.86 -11.83
CA TYR A 42 19.74 12.32 -11.18
C TYR A 42 18.78 11.16 -10.89
N GLN A 43 19.23 10.18 -10.10
CA GLN A 43 18.43 9.00 -9.74
C GLN A 43 17.04 9.39 -9.17
N VAL A 44 16.98 10.45 -8.37
CA VAL A 44 15.74 10.97 -7.76
C VAL A 44 14.67 11.40 -8.79
N LEU A 45 15.09 11.76 -10.01
CA LEU A 45 14.19 12.15 -11.12
C LEU A 45 13.87 11.00 -12.08
N SER A 46 14.47 9.84 -11.86
CA SER A 46 14.27 8.67 -12.71
C SER A 46 12.98 7.94 -12.33
N ASP A 47 12.43 7.16 -13.26
CA ASP A 47 11.19 6.41 -13.02
C ASP A 47 11.35 5.35 -11.92
N LYS A 48 12.58 4.91 -11.63
CA LYS A 48 12.92 4.03 -10.50
C LYS A 48 13.77 4.80 -9.51
N ASN A 49 13.19 5.73 -8.78
CA ASN A 49 13.97 6.65 -7.95
C ASN A 49 14.52 6.03 -6.66
N TYR A 50 15.02 4.80 -6.68
CA TYR A 50 15.56 4.11 -5.52
C TYR A 50 17.04 4.40 -5.30
N SER A 51 17.48 4.38 -4.04
CA SER A 51 18.91 4.39 -3.67
C SER A 51 19.40 3.03 -3.22
N SER A 52 18.62 2.35 -2.39
CA SER A 52 19.07 1.16 -1.67
C SER A 52 17.92 0.27 -1.26
N ILE A 53 18.21 -1.01 -1.11
CA ILE A 53 17.38 -1.97 -0.40
C ILE A 53 18.14 -2.48 0.82
N GLU A 54 17.54 -2.30 1.99
CA GLU A 54 18.03 -2.84 3.26
C GLU A 54 17.30 -4.15 3.57
N ILE A 55 18.07 -5.23 3.72
CA ILE A 55 17.60 -6.56 4.08
C ILE A 55 17.98 -6.82 5.53
N HIS A 56 17.00 -6.88 6.43
CA HIS A 56 17.25 -7.05 7.87
C HIS A 56 17.21 -8.53 8.28
N GLU A 57 18.08 -8.95 9.22
CA GLU A 57 18.14 -10.34 9.72
C GLU A 57 16.81 -10.85 10.32
N ASN A 58 15.99 -9.94 10.86
CA ASN A 58 14.68 -10.24 11.44
C ASN A 58 13.63 -10.67 10.38
N GLY A 59 13.98 -10.67 9.09
CA GLY A 59 13.08 -11.02 7.99
C GLY A 59 12.26 -9.86 7.44
N THR A 60 12.59 -8.60 7.77
CA THR A 60 11.99 -7.41 7.15
C THR A 60 12.93 -6.76 6.15
N TYR A 61 12.39 -5.98 5.21
CA TYR A 61 13.17 -5.19 4.27
C TYR A 61 12.63 -3.76 4.17
N THR A 62 13.49 -2.85 3.71
CA THR A 62 13.13 -1.47 3.36
C THR A 62 13.77 -1.10 2.03
N LEU A 63 12.97 -0.68 1.05
CA LEU A 63 13.40 -0.07 -0.20
C LEU A 63 13.38 1.45 -0.06
N ASN A 64 14.54 2.08 -0.07
CA ASN A 64 14.69 3.51 0.11
C ASN A 64 14.68 4.26 -1.22
N LYS A 65 14.06 5.44 -1.23
CA LYS A 65 14.16 6.38 -2.35
C LYS A 65 15.54 7.04 -2.38
N ALA A 66 15.90 7.58 -3.52
CA ALA A 66 17.11 8.34 -3.74
C ALA A 66 16.99 9.69 -3.05
N ASP A 67 18.00 10.05 -2.27
CA ASP A 67 18.03 11.34 -1.59
C ASP A 67 18.14 12.48 -2.61
N ASN A 68 17.43 13.56 -2.34
CA ASN A 68 17.57 14.77 -3.13
C ASN A 68 18.70 15.62 -2.57
N SER A 69 19.84 15.67 -3.26
CA SER A 69 20.99 16.49 -2.88
C SER A 69 21.01 17.87 -3.57
N PHE A 70 19.98 18.23 -4.35
CA PHE A 70 19.92 19.49 -5.10
C PHE A 70 18.63 20.27 -4.81
N GLY A 71 18.71 21.60 -4.97
CA GLY A 71 17.57 22.50 -4.82
C GLY A 71 16.78 22.64 -6.14
N PRO A 72 15.45 22.79 -6.08
CA PRO A 72 14.59 22.79 -4.90
C PRO A 72 14.39 21.38 -4.29
N VAL A 73 14.13 21.33 -2.98
CA VAL A 73 13.84 20.07 -2.28
C VAL A 73 12.52 19.53 -2.79
N ILE A 74 12.56 18.44 -3.56
CA ILE A 74 11.41 17.60 -3.84
C ILE A 74 11.06 16.90 -2.53
N GLU A 75 10.04 17.39 -1.84
CA GLU A 75 9.38 16.61 -0.79
C GLU A 75 9.00 15.26 -1.40
N GLN A 76 9.24 14.16 -0.72
CA GLN A 76 8.93 12.79 -1.15
C GLN A 76 9.05 11.88 0.08
N CYS A 77 8.50 10.67 -0.02
CA CYS A 77 8.64 9.70 1.06
C CYS A 77 10.03 9.09 1.06
N ARG A 78 10.58 8.88 2.26
CA ARG A 78 11.95 8.37 2.42
C ARG A 78 12.11 6.95 1.84
N TYR A 79 11.07 6.15 1.91
CA TYR A 79 11.02 4.80 1.38
C TYR A 79 9.98 4.69 0.27
N ALA A 80 10.26 3.81 -0.69
CA ALA A 80 9.31 3.37 -1.70
C ALA A 80 8.53 2.14 -1.25
N SER A 81 9.15 1.23 -0.51
CA SER A 81 8.49 0.02 -0.03
C SER A 81 9.13 -0.46 1.28
N LYS A 82 8.38 -1.17 2.11
CA LYS A 82 8.90 -1.93 3.25
C LYS A 82 8.02 -3.14 3.47
N GLY A 83 8.56 -4.22 4.03
CA GLY A 83 7.78 -5.45 4.18
C GLY A 83 8.59 -6.61 4.72
N LYS A 84 8.20 -7.82 4.35
CA LYS A 84 8.87 -9.07 4.74
C LYS A 84 9.64 -9.67 3.58
N TRP A 85 10.71 -10.38 3.90
CA TRP A 85 11.46 -11.16 2.92
C TRP A 85 11.73 -12.58 3.40
N SER A 86 11.93 -13.48 2.45
CA SER A 86 12.35 -14.85 2.70
C SER A 86 13.27 -15.36 1.59
N ILE A 87 13.95 -16.48 1.86
CA ILE A 87 14.73 -17.20 0.84
C ILE A 87 13.87 -18.37 0.42
N ILE A 88 13.42 -18.38 -0.83
CA ILE A 88 12.58 -19.45 -1.37
C ILE A 88 13.45 -20.55 -2.01
N GLU A 89 14.53 -20.16 -2.66
CA GLU A 89 15.54 -21.06 -3.24
C GLU A 89 16.94 -20.47 -3.04
N GLY A 90 17.99 -21.28 -3.26
CA GLY A 90 19.34 -20.89 -2.85
C GLY A 90 19.84 -19.55 -3.41
N ASN A 91 19.39 -19.16 -4.58
CA ASN A 91 19.75 -17.93 -5.27
C ASN A 91 18.55 -16.99 -5.45
N LEU A 92 17.44 -17.22 -4.75
CA LEU A 92 16.21 -16.44 -4.89
C LEU A 92 15.70 -15.98 -3.53
N LEU A 93 15.62 -14.66 -3.41
CA LEU A 93 14.96 -13.95 -2.33
C LEU A 93 13.56 -13.53 -2.82
N GLU A 94 12.57 -13.70 -1.97
CA GLU A 94 11.20 -13.23 -2.21
C GLU A 94 10.89 -12.09 -1.24
N ILE A 95 10.41 -10.95 -1.73
CA ILE A 95 9.89 -9.85 -0.91
C ILE A 95 8.38 -9.75 -1.04
N THR A 96 7.72 -9.35 0.04
CA THR A 96 6.32 -8.95 0.03
C THR A 96 6.16 -7.70 0.88
N SER A 97 5.69 -6.63 0.25
CA SER A 97 5.41 -5.35 0.88
C SER A 97 4.41 -5.50 2.02
N GLU A 98 4.54 -4.63 3.02
CA GLU A 98 3.69 -4.67 4.20
C GLU A 98 2.24 -4.43 3.84
N ASP A 99 1.95 -3.66 2.80
CA ASP A 99 0.59 -3.34 2.34
C ASP A 99 -0.22 -4.59 1.96
N TYR A 100 0.38 -5.73 1.63
CA TYR A 100 -0.36 -6.99 1.45
C TYR A 100 -0.83 -7.60 2.77
N TYR A 101 -0.16 -7.24 3.88
CA TYR A 101 -0.52 -7.64 5.24
C TYR A 101 -1.22 -6.50 6.02
N THR A 102 -0.95 -5.24 5.65
CA THR A 102 -1.44 -4.01 6.31
C THR A 102 -2.51 -3.30 5.50
N LYS A 103 -2.93 -3.80 4.31
CA LYS A 103 -4.08 -3.26 3.54
C LYS A 103 -5.27 -2.99 4.47
N GLN A 104 -5.55 -3.91 5.39
CA GLN A 104 -6.65 -3.75 6.34
C GLN A 104 -6.50 -2.53 7.25
N LYS A 105 -5.28 -2.20 7.68
CA LYS A 105 -5.01 -1.02 8.53
C LYS A 105 -4.86 0.26 7.73
N GLY A 106 -4.10 0.23 6.63
CA GLY A 106 -3.88 1.42 5.80
C GLY A 106 -5.13 1.92 5.08
N PHE A 107 -6.15 1.09 4.94
CA PHE A 107 -7.46 1.45 4.39
C PHE A 107 -8.50 1.70 5.49
N GLU A 108 -8.09 1.73 6.77
CA GLU A 108 -8.99 2.15 7.84
C GLU A 108 -9.51 3.55 7.55
N TYR A 109 -10.81 3.71 7.75
CA TYR A 109 -11.51 4.96 7.62
C TYR A 109 -12.44 5.12 8.82
N GLU A 110 -12.81 6.36 9.12
CA GLU A 110 -13.88 6.65 10.05
C GLU A 110 -14.96 7.45 9.33
N ILE A 111 -16.23 7.08 9.53
CA ILE A 111 -17.36 7.84 9.01
C ILE A 111 -18.17 8.42 10.16
N LYS A 112 -18.14 9.74 10.27
CA LYS A 112 -19.03 10.48 11.17
C LYS A 112 -20.31 10.83 10.43
N LYS A 113 -21.45 10.41 10.99
CA LYS A 113 -22.78 10.62 10.42
C LYS A 113 -23.52 11.63 11.28
N GLU A 114 -23.96 12.74 10.69
CA GLU A 114 -24.65 13.83 11.37
C GLU A 114 -25.87 14.28 10.57
N ASN A 115 -26.78 14.99 11.24
CA ASN A 115 -27.89 15.69 10.59
C ASN A 115 -27.66 17.20 10.71
N LYS A 116 -27.39 17.87 9.58
CA LYS A 116 -27.04 19.31 9.50
C LYS A 116 -27.45 19.88 8.15
N TYR A 117 -27.65 21.19 8.06
CA TYR A 117 -28.00 21.88 6.81
C TYR A 117 -29.34 21.41 6.21
N SER A 118 -29.54 21.58 4.89
CA SER A 118 -30.80 21.25 4.22
C SER A 118 -31.01 19.74 4.11
N GLN A 119 -32.22 19.27 4.42
CA GLN A 119 -32.57 17.84 4.26
C GLN A 119 -32.68 17.40 2.80
N ASP A 120 -32.84 18.34 1.86
CA ASP A 120 -32.98 18.02 0.44
C ASP A 120 -31.65 17.57 -0.21
N SER A 121 -30.53 17.75 0.50
CA SER A 121 -29.18 17.49 -0.01
C SER A 121 -28.43 16.51 0.88
N LEU A 122 -27.48 15.79 0.28
CA LEU A 122 -26.45 15.06 1.01
C LEU A 122 -25.14 15.84 0.93
N TYR A 123 -24.51 16.03 2.09
CA TYR A 123 -23.23 16.70 2.23
C TYR A 123 -22.19 15.65 2.58
N ILE A 124 -21.11 15.56 1.79
CA ILE A 124 -20.00 14.65 2.04
C ILE A 124 -18.72 15.46 2.14
N GLN A 125 -18.04 15.27 3.26
CA GLN A 125 -16.71 15.80 3.53
C GLN A 125 -15.71 14.66 3.55
N VAL A 126 -14.64 14.76 2.78
CA VAL A 126 -13.48 13.87 2.88
C VAL A 126 -12.33 14.63 3.53
N LEU A 127 -11.72 14.01 4.55
CA LEU A 127 -10.60 14.58 5.30
C LEU A 127 -9.37 13.68 5.15
N PHE A 128 -8.32 14.25 4.59
CA PHE A 128 -6.99 13.65 4.49
C PHE A 128 -6.07 14.18 5.60
N PRO A 129 -5.04 13.43 6.02
CA PRO A 129 -4.07 13.88 7.02
C PRO A 129 -3.18 15.03 6.51
N THR A 130 -3.06 15.18 5.19
CA THR A 130 -2.23 16.17 4.52
C THR A 130 -2.94 16.70 3.27
N ASP A 131 -2.62 17.91 2.82
CA ASP A 131 -3.19 18.54 1.61
C ASP A 131 -2.67 17.93 0.29
N PHE A 132 -2.47 16.61 0.24
CA PHE A 132 -1.92 15.94 -0.93
C PHE A 132 -2.96 15.91 -2.08
N HIS A 133 -2.70 16.67 -3.15
CA HIS A 133 -3.54 16.75 -4.36
C HIS A 133 -2.68 16.39 -5.60
N PRO A 134 -3.22 15.64 -6.60
CA PRO A 134 -4.65 15.45 -6.85
C PRO A 134 -5.16 14.00 -6.70
N VAL A 135 -6.22 13.82 -5.91
CA VAL A 135 -7.02 12.58 -5.83
C VAL A 135 -8.45 12.89 -6.28
N LYS A 136 -8.99 12.09 -7.19
CA LYS A 136 -10.41 12.11 -7.59
C LYS A 136 -11.21 11.22 -6.66
N LEU A 137 -12.30 11.74 -6.15
CA LEU A 137 -13.26 11.09 -5.28
C LEU A 137 -14.38 10.56 -6.17
N ASN A 138 -14.71 9.27 -6.07
CA ASN A 138 -15.90 8.74 -6.73
C ASN A 138 -16.85 8.13 -5.72
N LEU A 139 -18.11 8.52 -5.85
CA LEU A 139 -19.22 7.98 -5.09
C LEU A 139 -20.18 7.32 -6.05
N THR A 140 -20.59 6.10 -5.76
CA THR A 140 -21.67 5.39 -6.47
C THR A 140 -22.82 5.14 -5.52
N PHE A 141 -24.04 5.22 -6.05
CA PHE A 141 -25.24 5.10 -5.24
C PHE A 141 -26.11 3.95 -5.73
N ASN A 142 -26.51 3.10 -4.77
CA ASN A 142 -27.50 2.05 -4.93
C ASN A 142 -27.19 0.97 -6.00
N ASN A 143 -25.94 0.79 -6.42
CA ASN A 143 -25.35 -0.27 -7.28
C ASN A 143 -26.08 -0.65 -8.61
N LEU A 144 -27.32 -0.22 -8.84
CA LEU A 144 -28.22 -0.64 -9.90
C LEU A 144 -28.65 0.55 -10.79
N ASN A 145 -28.47 1.79 -10.32
CA ASN A 145 -29.00 2.98 -10.98
C ASN A 145 -27.94 3.79 -11.77
N ASN A 146 -26.68 3.32 -11.85
CA ASN A 146 -25.56 4.00 -12.54
C ASN A 146 -25.35 5.48 -12.12
N LYS A 147 -25.87 5.90 -10.97
CA LYS A 147 -25.68 7.26 -10.49
C LYS A 147 -24.37 7.33 -9.73
N SER A 148 -23.53 8.25 -10.16
CA SER A 148 -22.21 8.46 -9.59
C SER A 148 -21.83 9.92 -9.61
N ILE A 149 -21.01 10.32 -8.65
CA ILE A 149 -20.38 11.63 -8.61
C ILE A 149 -18.87 11.41 -8.64
N THR A 150 -18.20 12.12 -9.52
CA THR A 150 -16.74 12.23 -9.54
C THR A 150 -16.36 13.67 -9.25
N SER A 151 -15.49 13.89 -8.26
CA SER A 151 -15.03 15.23 -7.89
C SER A 151 -13.57 15.21 -7.46
N ASP A 152 -12.85 16.28 -7.73
CA ASP A 152 -11.53 16.59 -7.14
C ASP A 152 -11.67 17.47 -5.88
N ASN A 153 -12.88 17.88 -5.53
CA ASN A 153 -13.17 18.66 -4.33
C ASN A 153 -13.52 17.74 -3.15
N PRO A 154 -12.80 17.80 -2.02
CA PRO A 154 -13.13 17.04 -0.80
C PRO A 154 -14.48 17.40 -0.16
N HIS A 155 -15.09 18.51 -0.58
CA HIS A 155 -16.41 18.94 -0.15
C HIS A 155 -17.40 18.70 -1.31
N ILE A 156 -18.27 17.71 -1.16
CA ILE A 156 -19.23 17.31 -2.19
C ILE A 156 -20.65 17.57 -1.65
N VAL A 157 -21.47 18.27 -2.44
CA VAL A 157 -22.87 18.54 -2.10
C VAL A 157 -23.72 18.22 -3.32
N PHE A 158 -24.79 17.44 -3.12
CA PHE A 158 -25.70 17.08 -4.20
C PHE A 158 -27.13 16.87 -3.71
N SER A 159 -28.08 17.00 -4.63
CA SER A 159 -29.50 16.78 -4.38
C SER A 159 -29.81 15.30 -4.17
N LYS A 160 -30.50 14.97 -3.08
CA LYS A 160 -30.93 13.58 -2.82
C LYS A 160 -31.88 13.08 -3.91
N LEU A 161 -32.79 13.92 -4.39
CA LEU A 161 -33.75 13.56 -5.45
C LEU A 161 -33.07 13.16 -6.76
N GLU A 162 -31.91 13.74 -7.04
CA GLU A 162 -31.17 13.46 -8.26
C GLU A 162 -30.36 12.17 -8.16
N TYR A 163 -29.83 11.79 -6.98
CA TYR A 163 -28.86 10.69 -6.86
C TYR A 163 -29.34 9.48 -6.05
N LEU A 164 -30.23 9.67 -5.09
CA LEU A 164 -30.65 8.64 -4.13
C LEU A 164 -32.03 8.06 -4.48
N TRP A 165 -32.36 6.93 -3.85
CA TRP A 165 -33.72 6.43 -3.79
C TRP A 165 -34.56 7.37 -2.92
N ASN A 166 -35.83 7.49 -3.28
CA ASN A 166 -36.67 8.60 -2.84
C ASN A 166 -37.47 8.26 -1.58
N GLU A 167 -37.52 9.22 -0.65
CA GLU A 167 -38.39 9.19 0.53
C GLU A 167 -39.88 9.07 0.16
N LYS A 168 -40.30 9.60 -1.00
CA LYS A 168 -41.69 9.45 -1.51
C LYS A 168 -42.09 8.00 -1.74
N GLU A 169 -41.13 7.08 -1.86
CA GLU A 169 -41.34 5.63 -1.97
C GLU A 169 -41.17 4.91 -0.61
N GLY A 170 -41.00 5.66 0.48
CA GLY A 170 -40.77 5.16 1.84
C GLY A 170 -39.35 4.65 2.08
N ILE A 171 -38.41 4.93 1.17
CA ILE A 171 -37.03 4.44 1.24
C ILE A 171 -36.14 5.53 1.85
N THR A 172 -35.61 5.28 3.04
CA THR A 172 -34.70 6.20 3.74
C THR A 172 -33.24 5.77 3.66
N THR A 173 -32.99 4.48 3.41
CA THR A 173 -31.64 3.90 3.34
C THR A 173 -31.13 3.80 1.92
N ASN A 174 -29.90 4.24 1.70
CA ASN A 174 -29.22 4.19 0.42
C ASN A 174 -27.87 3.49 0.56
N GLN A 175 -27.52 2.63 -0.39
CA GLN A 175 -26.18 2.08 -0.50
C GLN A 175 -25.26 3.14 -1.10
N ILE A 176 -24.13 3.41 -0.45
CA ILE A 176 -23.12 4.33 -0.92
C ILE A 176 -21.79 3.59 -0.98
N ASP A 177 -21.22 3.47 -2.18
CA ASP A 177 -19.85 3.04 -2.37
C ASP A 177 -18.95 4.26 -2.57
N PHE A 178 -17.82 4.28 -1.87
CA PHE A 178 -16.85 5.34 -1.96
C PHE A 178 -15.47 4.78 -2.32
N ASN A 179 -14.87 5.34 -3.36
CA ASN A 179 -13.53 5.02 -3.78
C ASN A 179 -12.75 6.28 -4.17
N LEU A 180 -11.43 6.14 -4.20
CA LEU A 180 -10.49 7.18 -4.57
C LEU A 180 -9.74 6.76 -5.82
N ASN A 181 -9.53 7.69 -6.72
CA ASN A 181 -8.63 7.57 -7.84
C ASN A 181 -7.50 8.60 -7.72
N ALA A 182 -6.29 8.17 -7.38
CA ALA A 182 -5.12 9.04 -7.41
C ALA A 182 -4.81 9.34 -8.88
N ASN A 183 -5.29 10.47 -9.39
CA ASN A 183 -5.22 10.83 -10.81
C ASN A 183 -3.76 10.96 -11.25
N ILE A 184 -3.27 9.98 -12.02
CA ILE A 184 -1.85 9.89 -12.39
C ILE A 184 -1.47 10.65 -13.67
N VAL A 185 -2.41 11.35 -14.31
CA VAL A 185 -2.14 11.99 -15.61
C VAL A 185 -1.08 13.09 -15.43
N GLY A 186 0.12 12.84 -15.97
CA GLY A 186 1.27 13.75 -15.90
C GLY A 186 2.16 13.58 -14.66
N THR A 187 1.82 12.70 -13.71
CA THR A 187 2.64 12.45 -12.51
C THR A 187 3.40 11.13 -12.65
N LYS A 188 4.73 11.15 -12.48
CA LYS A 188 5.59 9.94 -12.49
C LYS A 188 5.54 9.11 -11.19
N LEU A 189 4.65 9.45 -10.26
CA LEU A 189 4.78 9.08 -8.86
C LEU A 189 4.35 7.63 -8.52
N TYR A 190 3.62 6.94 -9.42
CA TYR A 190 2.91 5.71 -9.04
C TYR A 190 3.04 4.60 -10.07
N HIS A 191 3.81 3.56 -9.77
CA HIS A 191 3.86 2.31 -10.54
C HIS A 191 2.78 1.30 -10.13
N GLY A 192 2.13 1.47 -8.98
CA GLY A 192 1.39 0.38 -8.32
C GLY A 192 -0.13 0.50 -8.25
N ARG A 193 -0.67 1.60 -7.69
CA ARG A 193 -2.10 1.71 -7.37
C ARG A 193 -2.63 3.10 -7.62
N ILE A 194 -3.67 3.15 -8.44
CA ILE A 194 -4.38 4.38 -8.78
C ILE A 194 -5.81 4.37 -8.26
N TRP A 195 -6.31 3.22 -7.81
CA TRP A 195 -7.69 3.00 -7.38
C TRP A 195 -7.71 2.42 -5.98
N PHE A 196 -8.49 3.02 -5.09
CA PHE A 196 -8.62 2.62 -3.69
C PHE A 196 -10.09 2.57 -3.31
N ASP A 197 -10.62 1.36 -3.14
CA ASP A 197 -11.95 1.15 -2.56
C ASP A 197 -11.89 1.42 -1.05
N ILE A 198 -12.69 2.38 -0.59
CA ILE A 198 -12.69 2.78 0.83
C ILE A 198 -13.79 2.03 1.57
N PHE A 199 -15.04 2.20 1.14
CA PHE A 199 -16.17 1.55 1.80
C PHE A 199 -17.34 1.30 0.85
N ASN A 200 -18.23 0.44 1.33
CA ASN A 200 -19.54 0.19 0.76
C ASN A 200 -20.54 0.05 1.91
N GLU A 201 -21.31 1.10 2.21
CA GLU A 201 -22.18 1.15 3.37
C GLU A 201 -23.62 1.52 3.02
N THR A 202 -24.57 0.89 3.72
CA THR A 202 -25.98 1.32 3.74
C THR A 202 -26.15 2.44 4.76
N ILE A 203 -26.64 3.60 4.33
CA ILE A 203 -26.81 4.78 5.19
C ILE A 203 -28.26 5.26 5.12
N ASP A 204 -28.87 5.47 6.29
CA ASP A 204 -30.15 6.19 6.41
C ASP A 204 -29.90 7.68 6.16
N THR A 205 -30.19 8.12 4.94
CA THR A 205 -29.89 9.47 4.47
C THR A 205 -30.93 10.48 4.91
N GLU A 206 -32.08 10.04 5.41
CA GLU A 206 -33.07 10.92 6.05
C GLU A 206 -32.70 11.19 7.51
N LYS A 207 -32.17 10.20 8.20
CA LYS A 207 -31.61 10.40 9.55
C LYS A 207 -30.30 11.18 9.50
N TYR A 208 -29.42 10.90 8.55
CA TYR A 208 -28.10 11.51 8.43
C TYR A 208 -27.86 12.07 7.03
N ASN A 209 -27.90 13.40 6.90
CA ASN A 209 -27.69 14.08 5.62
C ASN A 209 -26.28 14.71 5.51
N CYS A 210 -25.42 14.55 6.51
CA CYS A 210 -24.04 15.03 6.49
C CYS A 210 -23.07 13.92 6.91
N LEU A 211 -22.14 13.57 6.01
CA LEU A 211 -21.16 12.50 6.18
C LEU A 211 -19.76 13.12 6.19
N THR A 212 -18.98 12.86 7.22
CA THR A 212 -17.54 13.21 7.26
C THR A 212 -16.73 11.92 7.27
N ILE A 213 -15.94 11.72 6.23
CA ILE A 213 -15.10 10.54 6.00
C ILE A 213 -13.67 10.94 6.30
N PHE A 214 -13.09 10.36 7.35
CA PHE A 214 -11.70 10.56 7.72
C PHE A 214 -10.85 9.40 7.20
N LEU A 215 -9.77 9.73 6.50
CA LEU A 215 -8.86 8.79 5.84
C LEU A 215 -7.44 8.91 6.44
N PRO A 216 -7.23 8.45 7.69
CA PRO A 216 -6.04 8.78 8.49
C PRO A 216 -4.70 8.44 7.83
N TYR A 217 -4.68 7.41 7.01
CA TYR A 217 -3.45 6.88 6.41
C TYR A 217 -3.27 7.29 4.95
N PHE A 218 -4.22 8.01 4.33
CA PHE A 218 -4.13 8.46 2.94
C PHE A 218 -3.27 9.73 2.81
N ASP A 219 -2.03 9.64 3.29
CA ASP A 219 -1.01 10.65 3.11
C ASP A 219 -0.21 10.41 1.82
N ARG A 220 0.71 11.32 1.54
CA ARG A 220 1.64 11.20 0.43
C ARG A 220 2.39 9.86 0.37
N CYS A 221 2.79 9.31 1.52
CA CYS A 221 3.58 8.08 1.59
C CYS A 221 2.77 6.85 1.32
N PHE A 222 1.49 6.86 1.67
CA PHE A 222 0.57 5.82 1.26
C PHE A 222 0.40 5.76 -0.25
N PHE A 223 0.26 6.91 -0.92
CA PHE A 223 0.17 6.94 -2.39
C PHE A 223 1.48 6.53 -3.04
N GLU A 224 2.62 7.05 -2.54
CA GLU A 224 3.95 6.79 -3.09
C GLU A 224 4.49 5.37 -2.81
N PHE A 225 3.74 4.55 -2.07
CA PHE A 225 4.14 3.22 -1.65
C PHE A 225 4.05 2.19 -2.76
N GLU A 226 5.07 1.35 -2.88
CA GLU A 226 5.16 0.31 -3.90
C GLU A 226 4.71 -1.06 -3.36
N PRO A 227 3.68 -1.66 -3.97
CA PRO A 227 3.09 -2.89 -3.50
C PRO A 227 3.73 -4.11 -4.19
N TYR A 228 4.83 -4.63 -3.66
CA TYR A 228 5.42 -5.88 -4.13
C TYR A 228 4.73 -7.09 -3.49
N TYR A 229 4.30 -8.06 -4.30
CA TYR A 229 3.74 -9.33 -3.83
C TYR A 229 4.54 -10.48 -4.39
N GLN A 230 5.18 -11.25 -3.50
CA GLN A 230 6.03 -12.38 -3.88
C GLN A 230 7.06 -12.01 -4.97
N GLU A 231 7.59 -10.79 -4.90
CA GLU A 231 8.51 -10.25 -5.88
C GLU A 231 9.88 -10.92 -5.70
N LEU A 232 10.44 -11.39 -6.82
CA LEU A 232 11.66 -12.19 -6.81
C LEU A 232 12.91 -11.35 -7.06
N ILE A 233 13.91 -11.56 -6.21
CA ILE A 233 15.22 -10.94 -6.28
C ILE A 233 16.27 -12.04 -6.43
N TYR A 234 17.07 -11.96 -7.48
CA TYR A 234 18.14 -12.92 -7.73
C TYR A 234 19.38 -12.57 -6.90
N ILE A 235 19.87 -13.53 -6.14
CA ILE A 235 21.12 -13.43 -5.37
C ILE A 235 22.26 -13.87 -6.31
N LYS A 236 23.02 -12.92 -6.85
CA LYS A 236 24.19 -13.24 -7.69
C LYS A 236 25.31 -13.85 -6.86
N ASP A 237 25.58 -13.26 -5.71
CA ASP A 237 26.54 -13.70 -4.70
C ASP A 237 26.24 -12.99 -3.38
N SER A 238 27.10 -13.17 -2.36
CA SER A 238 26.89 -12.58 -1.03
C SER A 238 26.78 -11.05 -1.03
N ASN A 239 27.36 -10.38 -2.03
CA ASN A 239 27.48 -8.93 -2.06
C ASN A 239 26.67 -8.31 -3.20
N ARG A 240 25.98 -9.10 -4.03
CA ARG A 240 25.25 -8.59 -5.19
C ARG A 240 23.88 -9.21 -5.34
N LEU A 241 22.88 -8.35 -5.52
CA LEU A 241 21.54 -8.72 -5.96
C LEU A 241 21.34 -8.25 -7.40
N PHE A 242 20.49 -8.97 -8.13
CA PHE A 242 19.97 -8.54 -9.42
C PHE A 242 18.45 -8.45 -9.34
N TRP A 243 17.94 -7.25 -9.53
CA TRP A 243 16.52 -6.97 -9.36
C TRP A 243 16.07 -5.83 -10.27
N GLN A 244 14.91 -6.01 -10.88
CA GLN A 244 14.31 -5.08 -11.85
C GLN A 244 15.25 -4.68 -13.00
N GLY A 245 16.12 -5.59 -13.45
CA GLY A 245 17.08 -5.33 -14.53
C GLY A 245 18.38 -4.66 -14.08
N GLU A 246 18.53 -4.34 -12.79
CA GLU A 246 19.68 -3.59 -12.26
C GLU A 246 20.49 -4.43 -11.27
N ILE A 247 21.77 -4.07 -11.09
CA ILE A 247 22.65 -4.67 -10.08
C ILE A 247 22.62 -3.81 -8.82
N TRP A 248 22.48 -4.47 -7.67
CA TRP A 248 22.53 -3.84 -6.36
C TRP A 248 23.72 -4.38 -5.59
N GLU A 249 24.60 -3.50 -5.12
CA GLU A 249 25.88 -3.87 -4.49
C GLU A 249 25.83 -3.60 -2.98
N LYS A 250 26.18 -4.62 -2.21
CA LYS A 250 26.30 -4.55 -0.75
C LYS A 250 27.54 -3.74 -0.39
N VAL A 251 27.38 -2.74 0.46
CA VAL A 251 28.53 -2.06 1.07
C VAL A 251 28.93 -2.85 2.32
N ASN A 252 30.20 -3.25 2.38
CA ASN A 252 30.80 -3.89 3.55
C ASN A 252 31.08 -2.89 4.65
#